data_AF-B0ZBA0-F1
#
_entry.id   AF-B0ZBA0-F1
#
_cell.length_a   1.000
_cell.length_b   1.000
_cell.length_c   1.000
_cell.angle_alpha   90.00
_cell.angle_beta   90.00
_cell.angle_gamma   90.00
#
_symmetry.space_group_name_H-M   'P 1'
#
loop_
_entity.id
_entity.type
_entity.pdbx_description
1 polymer ?
#
loop_
_entity_poly.entity_id
_entity_poly.type
_entity_poly.pdbx_seq_one_letter_code
_entity_poly.pdbx_strand_id
1 'polypeptide(L)'
;MTSAKTTTFDEAAYREDLVRAGLDPEDAAALAAKTAALRRAAVEGAQMKQSLVEKVGMTEAKAKRMAQAYTRFNSPPLKLAPEPARVEGFQSMGDIFGPIQKKAQAALKAQPAPPEAAEPAAAPAAPAEPEKPATARKTGRRSTKNDELGSSSSMVPMSAVFDYRSGQIPERVRELIETHLAIEAQDAKSAGSLGFMTRSLAIATLPHRKSDDFRFVRRNGDFTLTMMTAHPQGLPYGTLPRLLLTWVCTEVAQKRERVLSLGNNLASYLAELGLHNTGGKRGDITRLKHAMTTLFSSVISCHYEGKDSFVLQNVLLADKVDWWTPQNPEEAGQWQSSLMLSEPFFKECIEHVLPFDMRAVRGLRQSPLALDIYVWLTYRMSYLSKRTTIPWVALAGQFGSGYAMTEQGLRDFKRAFLRELKHVLVIYPQAKVSDGVNGLVMYPSPPHVAYKSTPIQKGLGF
;
A
#
# COMPACT_ATOMS: atom_id res chain seq x y z
N MET A 1 22.14 45.25 30.94
CA MET A 1 22.77 45.67 29.68
C MET A 1 23.49 44.47 29.07
N THR A 2 22.87 43.82 28.09
CA THR A 2 23.52 42.82 27.23
C THR A 2 23.21 43.24 25.80
N SER A 3 24.22 43.82 25.18
CA SER A 3 24.20 44.39 23.83
C SER A 3 23.92 43.30 22.80
N ALA A 4 22.76 43.33 22.16
CA ALA A 4 22.49 42.54 20.97
C ALA A 4 23.27 43.19 19.81
N LYS A 5 24.47 42.69 19.54
CA LYS A 5 25.22 43.02 18.33
C LYS A 5 24.41 42.54 17.12
N THR A 6 23.70 43.45 16.46
CA THR A 6 23.20 43.25 15.10
C THR A 6 24.41 43.21 14.18
N THR A 7 24.95 42.02 13.92
CA THR A 7 25.97 41.82 12.90
C THR A 7 25.31 42.00 11.54
N THR A 8 25.44 43.20 10.97
CA THR A 8 25.10 43.50 9.58
C THR A 8 25.90 42.57 8.67
N PHE A 9 25.22 41.84 7.80
CA PHE A 9 25.87 40.94 6.83
C PHE A 9 26.55 41.76 5.74
N ASP A 10 27.87 41.62 5.61
CA ASP A 10 28.65 42.26 4.55
C ASP A 10 28.63 41.38 3.29
N GLU A 11 27.84 41.80 2.30
CA GLU A 11 27.67 41.11 1.03
C GLU A 11 28.93 41.14 0.16
N ALA A 12 29.73 42.21 0.24
CA ALA A 12 30.94 42.39 -0.56
C ALA A 12 32.06 41.47 -0.06
N ALA A 13 32.29 41.45 1.25
CA ALA A 13 33.28 40.55 1.86
C ALA A 13 32.93 39.07 1.59
N TYR A 14 31.65 38.70 1.68
CA TYR A 14 31.22 37.32 1.40
C TYR A 14 31.38 36.93 -0.07
N ARG A 15 31.16 37.86 -1.00
CA ARG A 15 31.42 37.64 -2.42
C ARG A 15 32.91 37.41 -2.68
N GLU A 16 33.79 38.20 -2.08
CA GLU A 16 35.24 38.04 -2.22
C GLU A 16 35.73 36.70 -1.67
N ASP A 17 35.16 36.23 -0.55
CA ASP A 17 35.46 34.91 0.00
C ASP A 17 35.01 33.76 -0.92
N LEU A 18 33.86 33.91 -1.60
CA LEU A 18 33.37 32.93 -2.57
C LEU A 18 34.27 32.86 -3.82
N VAL A 19 34.73 34.01 -4.31
CA VAL A 19 35.69 34.06 -5.43
C VAL A 19 37.02 33.45 -5.01
N ARG A 20 37.51 33.71 -3.79
CA ARG A 20 38.72 33.09 -3.25
C ARG A 20 38.57 31.56 -3.08
N ALA A 21 37.35 31.08 -2.83
CA ALA A 21 37.01 29.66 -2.76
C ALA A 21 36.82 28.99 -4.15
N GLY A 22 37.04 29.73 -5.24
CA GLY A 22 37.04 29.19 -6.61
C GLY A 22 35.68 29.22 -7.32
N LEU A 23 34.70 29.99 -6.83
CA LEU A 23 33.47 30.25 -7.58
C LEU A 23 33.71 31.32 -8.65
N ASP A 24 33.04 31.17 -9.80
CA ASP A 24 33.04 32.19 -10.86
C ASP A 24 32.51 33.54 -10.33
N PRO A 25 33.08 34.70 -10.73
CA PRO A 25 32.69 36.00 -10.21
C PRO A 25 31.22 36.39 -10.40
N GLU A 26 30.55 35.88 -11.44
CA GLU A 26 29.11 36.11 -11.68
C GLU A 26 28.26 35.24 -10.76
N ASP A 27 28.61 33.95 -10.63
CA ASP A 27 27.93 33.01 -9.73
C ASP A 27 28.13 33.39 -8.26
N ALA A 28 29.32 33.87 -7.89
CA ALA A 28 29.64 34.38 -6.57
C ALA A 28 28.79 35.62 -6.23
N ALA A 29 28.57 36.52 -7.21
CA ALA A 29 27.72 37.69 -7.04
C ALA A 29 26.25 37.28 -6.83
N ALA A 30 25.74 36.37 -7.66
CA ALA A 30 24.37 35.89 -7.57
C ALA A 30 24.11 35.16 -6.23
N LEU A 31 25.06 34.35 -5.77
CA LEU A 31 24.96 33.63 -4.51
C LEU A 31 25.06 34.57 -3.29
N ALA A 32 25.97 35.55 -3.33
CA ALA A 32 26.11 36.56 -2.28
C ALA A 32 24.84 37.41 -2.14
N ALA A 33 24.30 37.91 -3.26
CA ALA A 33 23.05 38.67 -3.28
C ALA A 33 21.85 37.86 -2.76
N LYS A 34 21.76 36.58 -3.16
CA LYS A 34 20.71 35.68 -2.65
C LYS A 34 20.84 35.42 -1.16
N THR A 35 22.07 35.26 -0.67
CA THR A 35 22.35 35.03 0.76
C THR A 35 22.05 36.29 1.58
N ALA A 36 22.37 37.48 1.05
CA ALA A 36 22.03 38.75 1.67
C ALA A 36 20.51 38.95 1.76
N ALA A 37 19.78 38.66 0.68
CA ALA A 37 18.32 38.76 0.64
C ALA A 37 17.65 37.81 1.65
N LEU A 38 18.12 36.56 1.75
CA LEU A 38 17.59 35.60 2.74
C LEU A 38 17.86 36.04 4.18
N ARG A 39 19.05 36.59 4.46
CA ARG A 39 19.41 37.08 5.79
C ARG A 39 18.61 38.34 6.16
N ARG A 40 18.40 39.27 5.21
CA ARG A 40 17.52 40.44 5.41
C ARG A 40 16.08 40.03 5.71
N ALA A 41 15.51 39.13 4.91
CA ALA A 41 14.16 38.61 5.15
C ALA A 41 14.03 37.92 6.53
N ALA A 42 15.06 37.18 6.97
CA ALA A 42 15.08 36.55 8.29
C ALA A 42 15.11 37.57 9.44
N VAL A 43 15.88 38.64 9.31
CA VAL A 43 15.93 39.75 10.29
C VAL A 43 14.59 40.48 10.35
N GLU A 44 14.00 40.80 9.20
CA GLU A 44 12.67 41.43 9.12
C GLU A 44 11.59 40.53 9.72
N GLY A 45 11.62 39.22 9.45
CA GLY A 45 10.71 38.25 10.05
C GLY A 45 10.85 38.16 11.57
N ALA A 46 12.07 38.26 12.09
CA ALA A 46 12.32 38.26 13.54
C ALA A 46 11.80 39.55 14.22
N GLN A 47 12.04 40.71 13.60
CA GLN A 47 11.51 42.00 14.07
C GLN A 47 9.98 42.04 14.00
N MET A 48 9.38 41.50 12.93
CA MET A 48 7.94 41.37 12.79
C MET A 48 7.35 40.48 13.89
N LYS A 49 7.97 39.32 14.18
CA LYS A 49 7.55 38.44 15.29
C LYS A 49 7.56 39.20 16.63
N GLN A 50 8.65 39.92 16.93
CA GLN A 50 8.74 40.73 18.16
C GLN A 50 7.63 41.78 18.22
N SER A 51 7.39 42.52 17.13
CA SER A 51 6.34 43.54 17.08
C SER A 51 4.92 42.97 17.27
N LEU A 52 4.64 41.78 16.72
CA LEU A 52 3.32 41.12 16.83
C LEU A 52 3.06 40.59 18.25
N VAL A 53 4.11 40.20 18.98
CA VAL A 53 3.99 39.76 20.37
C VAL A 53 3.86 40.97 21.30
N GLU A 54 4.71 41.99 21.14
CA GLU A 54 4.80 43.13 22.08
C GLU A 54 3.72 44.19 21.86
N LYS A 55 3.38 44.52 20.60
CA LYS A 55 2.45 45.63 20.30
C LYS A 55 1.01 45.18 20.02
N VAL A 56 0.83 43.94 19.56
CA VAL A 56 -0.48 43.40 19.13
C VAL A 56 -1.01 42.35 20.13
N GLY A 57 -0.23 42.00 21.16
CA GLY A 57 -0.64 41.04 22.19
C GLY A 57 -0.88 39.62 21.66
N MET A 58 -0.28 39.26 20.51
CA MET A 58 -0.51 37.98 19.85
C MET A 58 0.28 36.85 20.53
N THR A 59 -0.31 35.65 20.63
CA THR A 59 0.39 34.48 21.17
C THR A 59 1.61 34.11 20.33
N GLU A 60 2.68 33.67 20.99
CA GLU A 60 3.98 33.47 20.35
C GLU A 60 3.96 32.45 19.20
N ALA A 61 3.13 31.41 19.32
CA ALA A 61 2.94 30.40 18.27
C ALA A 61 2.27 30.96 17.01
N LYS A 62 1.34 31.92 17.17
CA LYS A 62 0.62 32.56 16.05
C LYS A 62 1.51 33.62 15.38
N ALA A 63 2.25 34.41 16.17
CA ALA A 63 3.25 35.36 15.67
C ALA A 63 4.37 34.66 14.88
N LYS A 64 4.83 33.49 15.35
CA LYS A 64 5.83 32.67 14.65
C LYS A 64 5.34 32.19 13.27
N ARG A 65 4.09 31.73 13.17
CA ARG A 65 3.49 31.29 11.89
C ARG A 65 3.34 32.44 10.89
N MET A 66 2.91 33.62 11.35
CA MET A 66 2.79 34.83 10.52
C MET A 66 4.15 35.30 9.99
N ALA A 67 5.18 35.37 10.86
CA ALA A 67 6.54 35.71 10.45
C ALA A 67 7.14 34.70 9.45
N GLN A 68 6.85 33.41 9.61
CA GLN A 68 7.24 32.37 8.66
C GLN A 68 6.53 32.47 7.31
N ALA A 69 5.27 32.93 7.29
CA ALA A 69 4.54 33.17 6.05
C ALA A 69 5.10 34.40 5.31
N TYR A 70 5.37 35.50 6.04
CA TYR A 70 5.98 36.72 5.49
C TYR A 70 7.35 36.43 4.86
N THR A 71 8.23 35.72 5.57
CA THR A 71 9.55 35.32 5.06
C THR A 71 9.47 34.44 3.82
N ARG A 72 8.51 33.51 3.74
CA ARG A 72 8.29 32.68 2.54
C ARG A 72 7.79 33.48 1.34
N PHE A 73 6.95 34.49 1.58
CA PHE A 73 6.35 35.30 0.52
C PHE A 73 7.37 36.29 -0.08
N ASN A 74 8.26 36.84 0.75
CA ASN A 74 9.25 37.83 0.33
C ASN A 74 10.63 37.23 -0.02
N SER A 75 10.82 35.92 0.09
CA SER A 75 12.07 35.27 -0.35
C SER A 75 12.08 35.10 -1.88
N PRO A 76 13.24 35.31 -2.55
CA PRO A 76 13.32 35.16 -4.00
C PRO A 76 13.00 33.72 -4.45
N PRO A 77 12.29 33.53 -5.58
CA PRO A 77 11.85 32.22 -6.03
C PRO A 77 13.03 31.30 -6.32
N LEU A 78 12.96 30.06 -5.83
CA LEU A 78 13.88 29.00 -6.24
C LEU A 78 13.61 28.69 -7.72
N LYS A 79 14.61 28.85 -8.60
CA LYS A 79 14.53 28.35 -9.98
C LYS A 79 14.20 26.86 -9.91
N LEU A 80 13.00 26.47 -10.36
CA LEU A 80 12.67 25.07 -10.57
C LEU A 80 13.58 24.53 -11.69
N ALA A 81 14.08 23.31 -11.51
CA ALA A 81 14.72 22.58 -12.60
C ALA A 81 13.74 22.49 -13.80
N PRO A 82 14.24 22.51 -15.05
CA PRO A 82 13.39 22.42 -16.22
C PRO A 82 12.52 21.15 -16.13
N GLU A 83 11.21 21.31 -16.32
CA GLU A 83 10.30 20.18 -16.34
C GLU A 83 10.69 19.25 -17.49
N PRO A 84 10.82 17.92 -17.25
CA PRO A 84 10.99 16.98 -18.35
C PRO A 84 9.76 17.03 -19.25
N ALA A 85 9.99 16.92 -20.56
CA ALA A 85 8.94 16.94 -21.57
C ALA A 85 7.84 15.92 -21.23
N ARG A 86 6.58 16.36 -21.36
CA ARG A 86 5.39 15.56 -21.10
C ARG A 86 5.30 14.43 -22.14
N VAL A 87 5.58 13.20 -21.71
CA VAL A 87 5.37 11.99 -22.51
C VAL A 87 3.94 11.49 -22.27
N GLU A 88 3.19 11.24 -23.34
CA GLU A 88 1.86 10.65 -23.27
C GLU A 88 1.94 9.13 -23.05
N GLY A 89 1.37 8.65 -21.94
CA GLY A 89 1.25 7.22 -21.62
C GLY A 89 2.42 6.63 -20.84
N PHE A 90 2.24 5.41 -20.31
CA PHE A 90 3.31 4.60 -19.74
C PHE A 90 4.05 3.92 -20.91
N GLN A 91 5.12 4.54 -21.40
CA GLN A 91 5.88 4.00 -22.54
C GLN A 91 6.98 3.03 -22.07
N SER A 92 7.53 3.23 -20.88
CA SER A 92 8.53 2.31 -20.30
C SER A 92 8.66 2.37 -18.78
N MET A 93 9.31 1.37 -18.18
CA MET A 93 9.71 1.40 -16.76
C MET A 93 10.75 2.48 -16.43
N GLY A 94 11.49 2.96 -17.45
CA GLY A 94 12.45 4.06 -17.28
C GLY A 94 11.79 5.36 -16.86
N ASP A 95 10.55 5.58 -17.30
CA ASP A 95 9.75 6.76 -16.94
C ASP A 95 9.33 6.76 -15.46
N ILE A 96 9.25 5.57 -14.84
CA ILE A 96 8.84 5.39 -13.44
C ILE A 96 10.02 5.59 -12.50
N PHE A 97 11.17 5.01 -12.84
CA PHE A 97 12.34 5.03 -11.96
C PHE A 97 13.20 6.28 -12.14
N GLY A 98 13.15 6.92 -13.32
CA GLY A 98 13.94 8.09 -13.69
C GLY A 98 15.43 7.77 -13.85
N PRO A 99 16.23 8.64 -14.49
CA PRO A 99 17.67 8.47 -14.54
C PRO A 99 18.26 8.57 -13.13
N ILE A 100 18.91 7.51 -12.65
CA ILE A 100 19.62 7.52 -11.37
C ILE A 100 20.86 8.42 -11.53
N GLN A 101 20.80 9.65 -11.00
CA GLN A 101 21.96 10.54 -10.96
C GLN A 101 23.06 9.92 -10.09
N LYS A 102 24.28 9.85 -10.64
CA LYS A 102 25.54 9.29 -10.07
C LYS A 102 25.93 9.77 -8.65
N LYS A 103 25.17 10.66 -8.00
CA LYS A 103 25.51 11.19 -6.66
C LYS A 103 25.53 10.14 -5.55
N ALA A 104 24.82 9.02 -5.69
CA ALA A 104 24.79 7.96 -4.66
C ALA A 104 26.08 7.13 -4.60
N GLN A 105 26.86 7.03 -5.68
CA GLN A 105 28.12 6.26 -5.69
C GLN A 105 29.29 7.01 -5.03
N ALA A 106 29.23 8.34 -4.93
CA ALA A 106 30.26 9.12 -4.26
C ALA A 106 30.16 9.02 -2.71
N ALA A 107 28.96 8.81 -2.16
CA ALA A 107 28.74 8.74 -0.72
C ALA A 107 29.08 7.37 -0.10
N LEU A 108 29.20 6.31 -0.90
CA LEU A 108 29.59 4.97 -0.43
C LEU A 108 31.11 4.73 -0.41
N LYS A 109 31.92 5.62 -1.00
CA LYS A 109 33.39 5.50 -1.01
C LYS A 109 34.11 6.21 0.15
N ALA A 110 33.37 6.85 1.06
CA ALA A 110 33.93 7.64 2.16
C ALA A 110 33.46 7.17 3.54
N GLN A 111 33.56 5.87 3.82
CA GLN A 111 33.45 5.34 5.19
C GLN A 111 34.81 4.74 5.60
N PRO A 112 35.42 5.17 6.72
CA PRO A 112 36.59 4.51 7.26
C PRO A 112 36.22 3.15 7.87
N ALA A 113 37.16 2.20 7.80
CA ALA A 113 37.01 0.83 8.26
C ALA A 113 36.68 0.72 9.77
N PRO A 114 35.94 -0.32 10.20
CA PRO A 114 35.62 -0.54 11.61
C PRO A 114 36.82 -1.09 12.40
N PRO A 115 37.01 -0.70 13.67
CA PRO A 115 38.03 -1.28 14.53
C PRO A 115 37.65 -2.69 15.03
N GLU A 116 38.71 -3.44 15.29
CA GLU A 116 38.82 -4.86 15.64
C GLU A 116 38.25 -5.19 17.04
N ALA A 117 37.93 -6.47 17.22
CA ALA A 117 37.15 -7.05 18.31
C ALA A 117 37.79 -6.96 19.71
N ALA A 118 36.94 -6.85 20.74
CA ALA A 118 37.29 -7.12 22.13
C ALA A 118 36.34 -8.19 22.70
N GLU A 119 36.92 -9.22 23.33
CA GLU A 119 36.27 -10.38 23.94
C GLU A 119 35.36 -10.03 25.15
N PRO A 120 34.38 -10.90 25.49
CA PRO A 120 33.41 -10.61 26.55
C PRO A 120 33.91 -11.04 27.94
N ALA A 121 33.84 -10.11 28.90
CA ALA A 121 33.98 -10.39 30.32
C ALA A 121 32.65 -10.85 30.93
N ALA A 122 32.73 -11.87 31.79
CA ALA A 122 31.62 -12.58 32.40
C ALA A 122 31.14 -11.98 33.74
N ALA A 123 29.97 -12.47 34.16
CA ALA A 123 29.38 -12.56 35.52
C ALA A 123 28.46 -11.39 35.99
N PRO A 124 27.56 -11.62 36.98
CA PRO A 124 26.94 -12.87 37.45
C PRO A 124 25.39 -12.81 37.54
N ALA A 125 24.79 -13.99 37.72
CA ALA A 125 23.39 -14.21 38.04
C ALA A 125 23.11 -14.13 39.55
N ALA A 126 21.90 -13.68 39.94
CA ALA A 126 21.13 -14.08 41.13
C ALA A 126 19.84 -13.21 41.24
N PRO A 127 18.81 -13.61 42.02
CA PRO A 127 18.15 -14.90 42.11
C PRO A 127 16.61 -14.79 41.99
N ALA A 128 15.97 -15.95 41.81
CA ALA A 128 14.52 -16.14 41.90
C ALA A 128 14.06 -16.34 43.36
N GLU A 129 12.79 -15.99 43.65
CA GLU A 129 11.81 -16.66 44.54
C GLU A 129 10.70 -15.66 45.01
N PRO A 130 9.53 -16.09 45.54
CA PRO A 130 8.73 -17.29 45.26
C PRO A 130 7.20 -17.01 45.09
N GLU A 131 6.45 -17.99 44.58
CA GLU A 131 4.98 -18.04 44.59
C GLU A 131 4.40 -18.64 45.89
N LYS A 132 3.14 -18.25 46.22
CA LYS A 132 1.94 -19.06 46.61
C LYS A 132 1.08 -18.36 47.69
N PRO A 133 -0.21 -18.75 47.96
CA PRO A 133 -1.12 -19.64 47.23
C PRO A 133 -2.56 -19.08 47.01
N ALA A 134 -3.34 -19.85 46.26
CA ALA A 134 -4.76 -19.66 45.96
C ALA A 134 -5.72 -19.86 47.16
N THR A 135 -6.88 -19.21 47.11
CA THR A 135 -8.08 -19.60 47.85
C THR A 135 -9.27 -19.81 46.91
N ALA A 136 -9.94 -20.94 47.11
CA ALA A 136 -11.04 -21.45 46.31
C ALA A 136 -12.38 -20.85 46.72
N ARG A 137 -13.27 -20.59 45.75
CA ARG A 137 -14.71 -20.48 46.01
C ARG A 137 -15.50 -21.35 45.04
N LYS A 138 -16.11 -22.40 45.60
CA LYS A 138 -17.09 -23.29 44.96
C LYS A 138 -18.39 -22.54 44.67
N THR A 139 -18.88 -22.66 43.44
CA THR A 139 -20.30 -22.87 43.06
C THR A 139 -20.22 -23.57 41.70
N GLY A 140 -20.83 -24.72 41.42
CA GLY A 140 -22.19 -25.15 41.67
C GLY A 140 -22.73 -25.64 40.33
N ARG A 141 -22.48 -26.92 40.02
CA ARG A 141 -22.90 -27.63 38.80
C ARG A 141 -24.43 -27.63 38.72
N ARG A 142 -25.02 -27.17 37.61
CA ARG A 142 -26.40 -27.54 37.25
C ARG A 142 -26.52 -27.77 35.74
N SER A 143 -26.99 -28.96 35.43
CA SER A 143 -27.21 -29.53 34.11
C SER A 143 -28.52 -29.02 33.47
N THR A 144 -28.52 -29.05 32.14
CA THR A 144 -29.65 -29.30 31.22
C THR A 144 -30.93 -28.46 31.33
N LYS A 145 -31.19 -27.68 30.28
CA LYS A 145 -32.50 -27.72 29.60
C LYS A 145 -32.38 -27.26 28.15
N ASN A 146 -32.85 -28.12 27.25
CA ASN A 146 -33.24 -27.77 25.88
C ASN A 146 -34.47 -26.85 25.92
N ASP A 147 -34.73 -26.29 24.74
CA ASP A 147 -35.92 -25.57 24.30
C ASP A 147 -36.05 -24.13 24.78
N GLU A 148 -35.77 -23.20 23.86
CA GLU A 148 -36.82 -22.39 23.26
C GLU A 148 -36.29 -21.65 22.02
N LEU A 149 -36.91 -21.95 20.87
CA LEU A 149 -36.83 -21.14 19.65
C LEU A 149 -37.32 -19.72 19.98
N GLY A 150 -36.40 -18.79 20.19
CA GLY A 150 -36.68 -17.38 20.41
C GLY A 150 -36.09 -16.52 19.30
N SER A 151 -36.97 -15.94 18.49
CA SER A 151 -36.76 -14.82 17.57
C SER A 151 -35.91 -15.10 16.31
N SER A 152 -36.62 -15.28 15.20
CA SER A 152 -36.14 -14.97 13.86
C SER A 152 -35.69 -13.50 13.82
N SER A 153 -34.43 -13.26 14.20
CA SER A 153 -33.76 -12.00 13.91
C SER A 153 -33.82 -11.78 12.39
N SER A 154 -34.43 -10.66 11.99
CA SER A 154 -34.63 -10.26 10.60
C SER A 154 -33.32 -10.30 9.82
N MET A 155 -33.09 -11.36 9.05
CA MET A 155 -31.99 -11.41 8.10
C MET A 155 -32.36 -10.52 6.93
N VAL A 156 -31.58 -9.46 6.72
CA VAL A 156 -31.79 -8.55 5.61
C VAL A 156 -31.00 -9.09 4.42
N PRO A 157 -31.65 -9.59 3.35
CA PRO A 157 -30.95 -9.96 2.14
C PRO A 157 -30.22 -8.72 1.61
N MET A 158 -28.92 -8.86 1.38
CA MET A 158 -28.13 -7.73 0.89
C MET A 158 -28.31 -7.64 -0.62
N SER A 159 -28.88 -6.53 -1.07
CA SER A 159 -28.90 -6.12 -2.48
C SER A 159 -28.18 -4.80 -2.64
N ALA A 160 -27.54 -4.62 -3.79
CA ALA A 160 -26.79 -3.41 -4.12
C ALA A 160 -27.76 -2.31 -4.61
N VAL A 161 -28.59 -1.76 -3.72
CA VAL A 161 -29.48 -0.65 -4.04
C VAL A 161 -28.79 0.68 -3.76
N PHE A 162 -28.61 1.49 -4.80
CA PHE A 162 -28.19 2.88 -4.69
C PHE A 162 -29.31 3.77 -5.22
N ASP A 163 -29.78 4.73 -4.42
CA ASP A 163 -30.82 5.66 -4.82
C ASP A 163 -30.22 7.01 -5.25
N TYR A 164 -30.26 7.28 -6.56
CA TYR A 164 -29.81 8.54 -7.16
C TYR A 164 -30.91 9.22 -7.98
N ARG A 165 -32.19 8.93 -7.69
CA ARG A 165 -33.34 9.45 -8.47
C ARG A 165 -33.42 10.97 -8.53
N SER A 166 -32.79 11.67 -7.59
CA SER A 166 -32.84 13.14 -7.47
C SER A 166 -31.46 13.83 -7.53
N GLY A 167 -30.40 13.15 -8.00
CA GLY A 167 -29.04 13.71 -7.98
C GLY A 167 -28.13 13.18 -9.09
N GLN A 168 -26.98 13.83 -9.28
CA GLN A 168 -25.95 13.33 -10.20
C GLN A 168 -25.32 12.05 -9.65
N ILE A 169 -25.26 11.01 -10.49
CA ILE A 169 -24.64 9.73 -10.13
C ILE A 169 -23.14 9.96 -9.92
N PRO A 170 -22.59 9.62 -8.73
CA PRO A 170 -21.17 9.73 -8.48
C PRO A 170 -20.34 8.93 -9.50
N GLU A 171 -19.19 9.47 -9.89
CA GLU A 171 -18.28 8.87 -10.88
C GLU A 171 -18.01 7.38 -10.62
N ARG A 172 -17.67 7.06 -9.36
CA ARG A 172 -17.43 5.70 -8.90
C ARG A 172 -18.60 4.77 -9.17
N VAL A 173 -19.82 5.23 -8.95
CA VAL A 173 -21.01 4.38 -9.09
C VAL A 173 -21.34 4.17 -10.56
N ARG A 174 -21.15 5.20 -11.39
CA ARG A 174 -21.28 5.07 -12.84
C ARG A 174 -20.28 4.04 -13.38
N GLU A 175 -19.02 4.13 -12.98
CA GLU A 175 -17.98 3.17 -13.36
C GLU A 175 -18.34 1.74 -12.93
N LEU A 176 -18.91 1.55 -11.73
CA LEU A 176 -19.38 0.24 -11.27
C LEU A 176 -20.55 -0.30 -12.10
N ILE A 177 -21.51 0.56 -12.48
CA ILE A 177 -22.64 0.18 -13.33
C ILE A 177 -22.16 -0.19 -14.73
N GLU A 178 -21.31 0.63 -15.34
CA GLU A 178 -20.71 0.36 -16.65
C GLU A 178 -19.92 -0.96 -16.64
N THR A 179 -19.15 -1.19 -15.58
CA THR A 179 -18.40 -2.44 -15.38
C THR A 179 -19.35 -3.63 -15.29
N HIS A 180 -20.42 -3.52 -14.52
CA HIS A 180 -21.43 -4.58 -14.38
C HIS A 180 -22.09 -4.91 -15.73
N LEU A 181 -22.53 -3.89 -16.48
CA LEU A 181 -23.13 -4.09 -17.81
C LEU A 181 -22.15 -4.75 -18.79
N ALA A 182 -20.87 -4.38 -18.76
CA ALA A 182 -19.85 -5.03 -19.58
C ALA A 182 -19.65 -6.51 -19.22
N ILE A 183 -19.71 -6.85 -17.92
CA ILE A 183 -19.60 -8.23 -17.42
C ILE A 183 -20.83 -9.06 -17.79
N GLU A 184 -22.03 -8.48 -17.73
CA GLU A 184 -23.26 -9.16 -18.18
C GLU A 184 -23.26 -9.40 -19.69
N ALA A 185 -22.75 -8.45 -20.48
CA ALA A 185 -22.72 -8.56 -21.93
C ALA A 185 -21.80 -9.68 -22.44
N GLN A 186 -20.68 -9.92 -21.75
CA GLN A 186 -19.69 -10.90 -22.19
C GLN A 186 -18.95 -11.50 -21.00
N ASP A 187 -18.76 -12.83 -20.99
CA ASP A 187 -18.00 -13.52 -19.94
C ASP A 187 -16.50 -13.16 -20.00
N ALA A 188 -15.84 -13.19 -18.83
CA ALA A 188 -14.44 -12.78 -18.69
C ALA A 188 -13.49 -13.54 -19.63
N LYS A 189 -13.79 -14.82 -19.90
CA LYS A 189 -12.97 -15.65 -20.79
C LYS A 189 -13.07 -15.18 -22.24
N SER A 190 -14.28 -14.98 -22.77
CA SER A 190 -14.45 -14.50 -24.15
C SER A 190 -14.00 -13.05 -24.33
N ALA A 191 -14.11 -12.23 -23.28
CA ALA A 191 -13.62 -10.85 -23.26
C ALA A 191 -12.09 -10.74 -23.18
N GLY A 192 -11.37 -11.85 -22.99
CA GLY A 192 -9.92 -11.82 -22.77
C GLY A 192 -9.51 -11.13 -21.46
N SER A 193 -10.44 -10.96 -20.52
CA SER A 193 -10.25 -10.19 -19.27
C SER A 193 -10.06 -11.08 -18.05
N LEU A 194 -9.56 -12.30 -18.21
CA LEU A 194 -9.27 -13.19 -17.09
C LEU A 194 -7.98 -12.74 -16.38
N GLY A 195 -8.06 -12.62 -15.06
CA GLY A 195 -6.93 -12.38 -14.17
C GLY A 195 -6.80 -13.49 -13.15
N PHE A 196 -5.61 -13.58 -12.54
CA PHE A 196 -5.27 -14.63 -11.60
C PHE A 196 -4.60 -14.07 -10.33
N MET A 197 -4.79 -14.75 -9.19
CA MET A 197 -4.22 -14.41 -7.86
C MET A 197 -3.94 -15.71 -7.12
N THR A 198 -3.04 -15.68 -6.13
CA THR A 198 -2.83 -16.83 -5.25
C THR A 198 -3.92 -16.99 -4.20
N ARG A 199 -4.20 -18.24 -3.84
CA ARG A 199 -5.09 -18.60 -2.73
C ARG A 199 -4.67 -17.95 -1.41
N SER A 200 -3.37 -17.93 -1.11
CA SER A 200 -2.83 -17.37 0.12
C SER A 200 -3.25 -15.90 0.35
N LEU A 201 -3.23 -15.08 -0.70
CA LEU A 201 -3.61 -13.66 -0.63
C LEU A 201 -5.13 -13.42 -0.57
N ALA A 202 -5.93 -14.38 -1.02
CA ALA A 202 -7.39 -14.34 -0.85
C ALA A 202 -7.82 -14.65 0.60
N ILE A 203 -7.02 -15.44 1.32
CA ILE A 203 -7.30 -15.87 2.70
C ILE A 203 -6.74 -14.88 3.71
N ALA A 204 -5.58 -14.27 3.47
CA ALA A 204 -5.05 -13.17 4.28
C ALA A 204 -4.61 -11.99 3.42
N THR A 205 -5.16 -10.82 3.75
CA THR A 205 -5.02 -9.62 2.93
C THR A 205 -3.82 -8.79 3.33
N LEU A 206 -3.25 -8.07 2.37
CA LEU A 206 -2.25 -7.03 2.63
C LEU A 206 -2.78 -5.92 3.56
N PRO A 207 -1.92 -5.06 4.13
CA PRO A 207 -2.37 -3.83 4.78
C PRO A 207 -3.24 -2.95 3.86
N HIS A 208 -4.35 -2.41 4.35
CA HIS A 208 -5.20 -1.46 3.60
C HIS A 208 -4.67 -0.03 3.65
N ARG A 209 -3.97 0.33 4.73
CA ARG A 209 -3.43 1.67 4.98
C ARG A 209 -1.98 1.55 5.42
N LYS A 210 -1.26 2.66 5.31
CA LYS A 210 0.10 2.78 5.82
C LYS A 210 0.12 2.47 7.32
N SER A 211 1.05 1.61 7.70
CA SER A 211 1.48 1.44 9.10
C SER A 211 2.88 2.02 9.26
N ASP A 212 3.19 2.47 10.46
CA ASP A 212 4.57 2.83 10.84
C ASP A 212 5.37 1.59 11.29
N ASP A 213 4.70 0.45 11.45
CA ASP A 213 5.34 -0.83 11.76
C ASP A 213 6.01 -1.47 10.53
N PHE A 214 7.11 -2.17 10.79
CA PHE A 214 7.85 -2.97 9.80
C PHE A 214 7.43 -4.44 9.78
N ARG A 215 6.55 -4.85 10.70
CA ARG A 215 5.96 -6.19 10.80
C ARG A 215 4.45 -6.09 10.79
N PHE A 216 3.80 -6.95 10.02
CA PHE A 216 2.36 -7.06 9.96
C PHE A 216 1.95 -8.52 10.02
N VAL A 217 0.99 -8.84 10.89
CA VAL A 217 0.51 -10.22 11.08
C VAL A 217 -0.99 -10.25 10.88
N ARG A 218 -1.47 -11.26 10.15
CA ARG A 218 -2.88 -11.57 9.95
C ARG A 218 -3.13 -13.02 10.30
N ARG A 219 -4.11 -13.27 11.16
CA ARG A 219 -4.57 -14.62 11.50
C ARG A 219 -5.99 -14.81 10.99
N ASN A 220 -6.22 -15.93 10.30
CA ASN A 220 -7.51 -16.38 9.83
C ASN A 220 -7.67 -17.87 10.16
N GLY A 221 -8.27 -18.16 11.31
CA GLY A 221 -8.33 -19.52 11.86
C GLY A 221 -6.91 -20.07 12.09
N ASP A 222 -6.61 -21.17 11.41
CA ASP A 222 -5.34 -21.88 11.48
C ASP A 222 -4.28 -21.25 10.55
N PHE A 223 -4.69 -20.35 9.65
CA PHE A 223 -3.77 -19.67 8.74
C PHE A 223 -3.24 -18.37 9.35
N THR A 224 -1.92 -18.17 9.27
CA THR A 224 -1.26 -16.93 9.68
C THR A 224 -0.37 -16.42 8.56
N LEU A 225 -0.62 -15.20 8.09
CA LEU A 225 0.26 -14.45 7.21
C LEU A 225 1.07 -13.47 8.03
N THR A 226 2.40 -13.54 7.92
CA THR A 226 3.32 -12.58 8.50
C THR A 226 4.09 -11.88 7.39
N MET A 227 4.04 -10.57 7.37
CA MET A 227 4.80 -9.72 6.46
C MET A 227 5.84 -8.94 7.24
N MET A 228 7.06 -8.92 6.73
CA MET A 228 8.15 -8.13 7.28
C MET A 228 8.84 -7.36 6.16
N THR A 229 9.39 -6.20 6.48
CA THR A 229 10.20 -5.44 5.53
C THR A 229 11.34 -4.73 6.24
N ALA A 230 12.49 -4.66 5.57
CA ALA A 230 13.60 -3.79 5.96
C ALA A 230 13.59 -2.46 5.18
N HIS A 231 12.58 -2.24 4.32
CA HIS A 231 12.53 -1.08 3.45
C HIS A 231 12.18 0.18 4.25
N PRO A 232 12.91 1.29 4.09
CA PRO A 232 12.76 2.49 4.93
C PRO A 232 11.40 3.18 4.80
N GLN A 233 10.65 2.91 3.73
CA GLN A 233 9.31 3.46 3.50
C GLN A 233 8.18 2.61 4.14
N GLY A 234 8.53 1.49 4.77
CA GLY A 234 7.60 0.59 5.46
C GLY A 234 6.98 -0.46 4.54
N LEU A 235 5.92 -1.10 5.06
CA LEU A 235 5.23 -2.22 4.41
C LEU A 235 4.44 -1.79 3.16
N PRO A 236 4.23 -2.68 2.17
CA PRO A 236 3.31 -2.42 1.08
C PRO A 236 1.86 -2.30 1.60
N TYR A 237 1.12 -1.30 1.12
CA TYR A 237 -0.28 -1.08 1.52
C TYR A 237 -1.16 -0.54 0.39
N GLY A 238 -2.47 -0.69 0.57
CA GLY A 238 -3.48 -0.12 -0.32
C GLY A 238 -3.69 -0.91 -1.62
N THR A 239 -4.31 -0.27 -2.60
CA THR A 239 -4.75 -0.96 -3.83
C THR A 239 -3.58 -1.39 -4.73
N LEU A 240 -2.59 -0.52 -4.93
CA LEU A 240 -1.54 -0.76 -5.94
C LEU A 240 -0.75 -2.06 -5.72
N PRO A 241 -0.29 -2.40 -4.50
CA PRO A 241 0.37 -3.70 -4.28
C PRO A 241 -0.51 -4.91 -4.64
N ARG A 242 -1.84 -4.82 -4.44
CA ARG A 242 -2.78 -5.89 -4.80
C ARG A 242 -2.92 -6.04 -6.31
N LEU A 243 -2.97 -4.90 -7.02
CA LEU A 243 -3.00 -4.88 -8.48
C LEU A 243 -1.69 -5.41 -9.08
N LEU A 244 -0.56 -5.11 -8.45
CA LEU A 244 0.75 -5.67 -8.82
C LEU A 244 0.81 -7.17 -8.61
N LEU A 245 0.35 -7.69 -7.46
CA LEU A 245 0.30 -9.14 -7.22
C LEU A 245 -0.65 -9.84 -8.18
N THR A 246 -1.79 -9.23 -8.49
CA THR A 246 -2.72 -9.70 -9.53
C THR A 246 -1.99 -9.85 -10.87
N TRP A 247 -1.24 -8.83 -11.29
CA TRP A 247 -0.47 -8.88 -12.53
C TRP A 247 0.57 -9.99 -12.52
N VAL A 248 1.38 -10.06 -11.47
CA VAL A 248 2.44 -11.07 -11.35
C VAL A 248 1.85 -12.48 -11.44
N CYS A 249 0.77 -12.75 -10.69
CA CYS A 249 0.11 -14.06 -10.73
C CYS A 249 -0.50 -14.35 -12.11
N THR A 250 -1.04 -13.32 -12.78
CA THR A 250 -1.62 -13.46 -14.13
C THR A 250 -0.56 -13.80 -15.16
N GLU A 251 0.55 -13.06 -15.18
CA GLU A 251 1.69 -13.31 -16.07
C GLU A 251 2.28 -14.71 -15.84
N VAL A 252 2.44 -15.13 -14.58
CA VAL A 252 2.93 -16.47 -14.26
C VAL A 252 1.96 -17.56 -14.72
N ALA A 253 0.67 -17.38 -14.46
CA ALA A 253 -0.35 -18.37 -14.85
C ALA A 253 -0.44 -18.52 -16.38
N GLN A 254 -0.23 -17.43 -17.12
CA GLN A 254 -0.27 -17.42 -18.59
C GLN A 254 1.03 -17.94 -19.23
N LYS A 255 2.18 -17.36 -18.85
CA LYS A 255 3.49 -17.62 -19.48
C LYS A 255 4.21 -18.81 -18.90
N ARG A 256 3.93 -19.16 -17.63
CA ARG A 256 4.63 -20.19 -16.86
C ARG A 256 6.14 -19.96 -16.78
N GLU A 257 6.52 -18.69 -16.73
CA GLU A 257 7.91 -18.25 -16.60
C GLU A 257 8.16 -17.69 -15.20
N ARG A 258 9.32 -18.01 -14.64
CA ARG A 258 9.75 -17.50 -13.32
C ARG A 258 10.35 -16.09 -13.40
N VAL A 259 10.81 -15.70 -14.59
CA VAL A 259 11.40 -14.38 -14.85
C VAL A 259 10.38 -13.57 -15.65
N LEU A 260 9.86 -12.51 -15.04
CA LEU A 260 8.87 -11.63 -15.67
C LEU A 260 9.53 -10.36 -16.19
N SER A 261 9.14 -9.96 -17.40
CA SER A 261 9.55 -8.68 -17.98
C SER A 261 8.56 -7.59 -17.56
N LEU A 262 9.03 -6.63 -16.76
CA LEU A 262 8.24 -5.52 -16.22
C LEU A 262 8.14 -4.34 -17.19
N GLY A 263 8.74 -4.41 -18.39
CA GLY A 263 8.77 -3.32 -19.37
C GLY A 263 7.39 -2.92 -19.90
N ASN A 264 7.15 -3.13 -21.20
CA ASN A 264 5.90 -2.74 -21.86
C ASN A 264 4.68 -3.47 -21.28
N ASN A 265 4.87 -4.68 -20.77
CA ASN A 265 3.79 -5.53 -20.26
C ASN A 265 3.14 -4.94 -19.00
N LEU A 266 3.94 -4.49 -18.03
CA LEU A 266 3.40 -3.89 -16.81
C LEU A 266 2.81 -2.50 -17.10
N ALA A 267 3.49 -1.72 -17.94
CA ALA A 267 3.02 -0.42 -18.41
C ALA A 267 1.62 -0.50 -19.04
N SER A 268 1.43 -1.45 -19.97
CA SER A 268 0.14 -1.71 -20.62
C SER A 268 -0.92 -2.15 -19.62
N TYR A 269 -0.60 -3.11 -18.74
CA TYR A 269 -1.52 -3.57 -17.71
C TYR A 269 -2.01 -2.43 -16.78
N LEU A 270 -1.10 -1.53 -16.38
CA LEU A 270 -1.47 -0.41 -15.51
C LEU A 270 -2.34 0.62 -16.24
N ALA A 271 -2.08 0.84 -17.54
CA ALA A 271 -2.93 1.66 -18.37
C ALA A 271 -4.34 1.06 -18.52
N GLU A 272 -4.45 -0.26 -18.72
CA GLU A 272 -5.72 -0.98 -18.76
C GLU A 272 -6.52 -0.87 -17.45
N LEU A 273 -5.82 -0.82 -16.31
CA LEU A 273 -6.43 -0.57 -15.00
C LEU A 273 -6.82 0.90 -14.76
N GLY A 274 -6.57 1.78 -15.73
CA GLY A 274 -6.90 3.21 -15.65
C GLY A 274 -5.96 4.01 -14.76
N LEU A 275 -4.69 3.61 -14.65
CA LEU A 275 -3.64 4.43 -14.03
C LEU A 275 -2.99 5.29 -15.11
N HIS A 276 -2.85 6.59 -14.85
CA HIS A 276 -2.35 7.55 -15.83
C HIS A 276 -0.89 7.92 -15.55
N ASN A 277 -0.17 8.35 -16.59
CA ASN A 277 1.17 8.94 -16.44
C ASN A 277 1.04 10.35 -15.82
N THR A 278 0.76 10.40 -14.52
CA THR A 278 0.74 11.64 -13.74
C THR A 278 1.88 11.62 -12.74
N GLY A 279 2.76 12.61 -12.82
CA GLY A 279 3.90 12.79 -11.92
C GLY A 279 3.54 13.51 -10.61
N GLY A 280 4.57 13.81 -9.81
CA GLY A 280 4.46 14.58 -8.56
C GLY A 280 4.08 13.76 -7.32
N LYS A 281 4.01 14.43 -6.16
CA LYS A 281 3.84 13.76 -4.83
C LYS A 281 2.59 12.89 -4.69
N ARG A 282 1.54 13.15 -5.49
CA ARG A 282 0.28 12.39 -5.52
C ARG A 282 0.07 11.65 -6.85
N GLY A 283 1.06 11.71 -7.74
CA GLY A 283 0.98 11.07 -9.05
C GLY A 283 0.99 9.55 -8.97
N ASP A 284 0.34 8.91 -9.94
CA ASP A 284 0.22 7.44 -10.00
C ASP A 284 1.59 6.77 -10.16
N ILE A 285 2.52 7.38 -10.89
CA ILE A 285 3.88 6.87 -11.05
C ILE A 285 4.62 6.80 -9.71
N THR A 286 4.52 7.85 -8.89
CA THR A 286 5.23 7.89 -7.60
C THR A 286 4.64 6.84 -6.65
N ARG A 287 3.31 6.69 -6.66
CA ARG A 287 2.60 5.68 -5.86
C ARG A 287 2.93 4.26 -6.33
N LEU A 288 3.04 4.06 -7.64
CA LEU A 288 3.43 2.78 -8.23
C LEU A 288 4.85 2.41 -7.86
N LYS A 289 5.81 3.33 -8.05
CA LYS A 289 7.21 3.13 -7.65
C LYS A 289 7.30 2.71 -6.18
N HIS A 290 6.63 3.45 -5.31
CA HIS A 290 6.55 3.10 -3.89
C HIS A 290 5.95 1.70 -3.67
N ALA A 291 4.83 1.37 -4.31
CA ALA A 291 4.19 0.07 -4.19
C ALA A 291 5.10 -1.07 -4.66
N MET A 292 5.82 -0.90 -5.77
CA MET A 292 6.75 -1.89 -6.30
C MET A 292 7.95 -2.08 -5.36
N THR A 293 8.62 -0.99 -4.97
CA THR A 293 9.80 -1.10 -4.13
C THR A 293 9.47 -1.66 -2.75
N THR A 294 8.35 -1.27 -2.14
CA THR A 294 7.91 -1.83 -0.84
C THR A 294 7.44 -3.29 -0.94
N LEU A 295 6.74 -3.66 -2.02
CA LEU A 295 6.24 -5.02 -2.21
C LEU A 295 7.38 -6.01 -2.44
N PHE A 296 8.23 -5.77 -3.43
CA PHE A 296 9.28 -6.73 -3.78
C PHE A 296 10.48 -6.74 -2.82
N SER A 297 10.54 -5.79 -1.89
CA SER A 297 11.48 -5.83 -0.76
C SER A 297 10.87 -6.45 0.52
N SER A 298 9.57 -6.76 0.51
CA SER A 298 8.90 -7.39 1.65
C SER A 298 9.02 -8.91 1.60
N VAL A 299 9.12 -9.52 2.78
CA VAL A 299 9.11 -10.96 2.99
C VAL A 299 7.72 -11.35 3.48
N ILE A 300 7.09 -12.33 2.82
CA ILE A 300 5.76 -12.83 3.19
C ILE A 300 5.89 -14.28 3.64
N SER A 301 5.66 -14.54 4.91
CA SER A 301 5.59 -15.89 5.46
C SER A 301 4.13 -16.29 5.64
N CYS A 302 3.79 -17.48 5.16
CA CYS A 302 2.47 -18.07 5.33
C CYS A 302 2.60 -19.35 6.14
N HIS A 303 1.80 -19.47 7.18
CA HIS A 303 1.86 -20.57 8.14
C HIS A 303 0.47 -21.16 8.37
N TYR A 304 0.37 -22.49 8.44
CA TYR A 304 -0.84 -23.21 8.85
C TYR A 304 -0.58 -23.98 10.15
N GLU A 305 -1.34 -23.70 11.20
CA GLU A 305 -1.34 -24.45 12.47
C GLU A 305 -2.30 -25.65 12.38
N GLY A 306 -1.82 -26.81 11.91
CA GLY A 306 -2.58 -28.06 11.85
C GLY A 306 -2.20 -29.08 12.93
N LYS A 307 -3.06 -30.07 13.21
CA LYS A 307 -2.87 -31.08 14.27
C LYS A 307 -1.63 -31.99 14.12
N ASP A 308 -1.05 -32.12 12.92
CA ASP A 308 0.09 -33.03 12.68
C ASP A 308 1.17 -32.49 11.71
N SER A 309 1.12 -31.21 11.32
CA SER A 309 2.18 -30.67 10.44
C SER A 309 2.34 -29.17 10.62
N PHE A 310 3.43 -28.77 11.26
CA PHE A 310 3.88 -27.37 11.30
C PHE A 310 4.57 -27.07 9.96
N VAL A 311 3.80 -26.74 8.92
CA VAL A 311 4.38 -26.36 7.62
C VAL A 311 4.67 -24.86 7.67
N LEU A 312 5.93 -24.51 7.88
CA LEU A 312 6.44 -23.16 7.73
C LEU A 312 6.90 -22.97 6.28
N GLN A 313 6.12 -22.26 5.47
CA GLN A 313 6.55 -21.82 4.14
C GLN A 313 6.84 -20.32 4.20
N ASN A 314 8.12 -19.97 4.33
CA ASN A 314 8.59 -18.62 4.08
C ASN A 314 8.60 -18.40 2.57
N VAL A 315 7.76 -17.49 2.07
CA VAL A 315 7.63 -17.22 0.64
C VAL A 315 8.16 -15.81 0.35
N LEU A 316 9.41 -15.72 -0.10
CA LEU A 316 9.86 -14.49 -0.75
C LEU A 316 9.02 -14.28 -2.01
N LEU A 317 8.55 -13.06 -2.28
CA LEU A 317 7.83 -12.82 -3.54
C LEU A 317 8.79 -12.91 -4.74
N ALA A 318 10.04 -12.47 -4.55
CA ALA A 318 11.06 -12.47 -5.58
C ALA A 318 12.44 -12.80 -5.01
N ASP A 319 13.22 -13.59 -5.75
CA ASP A 319 14.63 -13.87 -5.45
C ASP A 319 15.52 -12.71 -5.90
N LYS A 320 15.16 -12.07 -7.02
CA LYS A 320 15.91 -10.95 -7.60
C LYS A 320 14.97 -9.97 -8.28
N VAL A 321 15.25 -8.68 -8.11
CA VAL A 321 14.53 -7.60 -8.78
C VAL A 321 15.56 -6.72 -9.47
N ASP A 322 15.59 -6.74 -10.79
CA ASP A 322 16.47 -5.91 -11.59
C ASP A 322 15.67 -4.71 -12.08
N TRP A 323 15.82 -3.60 -11.36
CA TRP A 323 15.27 -2.32 -11.79
C TRP A 323 16.08 -1.79 -12.98
N TRP A 324 15.38 -1.36 -14.02
CA TRP A 324 15.99 -0.70 -15.17
C TRP A 324 16.98 0.39 -14.73
N THR A 325 18.21 0.28 -15.22
CA THR A 325 19.24 1.30 -15.09
C THR A 325 19.41 2.00 -16.43
N PRO A 326 19.51 3.35 -16.46
CA PRO A 326 19.78 4.08 -17.69
C PRO A 326 21.13 3.63 -18.26
N GLN A 327 21.10 3.15 -19.50
CA GLN A 327 22.27 2.64 -20.22
C GLN A 327 23.01 3.73 -21.00
N ASN A 328 24.21 3.38 -21.45
CA ASN A 328 24.93 4.17 -22.44
C ASN A 328 24.12 4.23 -23.76
N PRO A 329 24.26 5.30 -24.56
CA PRO A 329 23.46 5.52 -25.78
C PRO A 329 23.49 4.38 -26.80
N GLU A 330 24.53 3.54 -26.80
CA GLU A 330 24.73 2.43 -27.74
C GLU A 330 23.98 1.14 -27.36
N GLU A 331 23.58 0.98 -26.09
CA GLU A 331 22.81 -0.18 -25.60
C GLU A 331 21.34 0.20 -25.29
N ALA A 332 20.95 1.44 -25.65
CA ALA A 332 19.63 1.99 -25.41
C ALA A 332 18.54 1.16 -26.13
N GLY A 333 17.64 0.55 -25.34
CA GLY A 333 16.46 -0.16 -25.83
C GLY A 333 16.45 -1.68 -25.59
N GLN A 334 17.56 -2.29 -25.16
CA GLN A 334 17.61 -3.76 -24.98
C GLN A 334 17.26 -4.25 -23.56
N TRP A 335 17.55 -3.46 -22.52
CA TRP A 335 17.28 -3.88 -21.14
C TRP A 335 15.89 -3.46 -20.67
N GLN A 336 15.08 -4.42 -20.23
CA GLN A 336 13.81 -4.19 -19.53
C GLN A 336 13.96 -4.56 -18.06
N SER A 337 13.31 -3.83 -17.15
CA SER A 337 13.23 -4.24 -15.75
C SER A 337 12.73 -5.68 -15.68
N SER A 338 13.40 -6.54 -14.91
CA SER A 338 13.03 -7.94 -14.78
C SER A 338 12.82 -8.33 -13.32
N LEU A 339 11.89 -9.26 -13.11
CA LEU A 339 11.53 -9.77 -11.81
C LEU A 339 11.72 -11.28 -11.82
N MET A 340 12.68 -11.80 -11.06
CA MET A 340 12.83 -13.23 -10.83
C MET A 340 12.06 -13.63 -9.58
N LEU A 341 10.97 -14.36 -9.76
CA LEU A 341 10.13 -14.84 -8.67
C LEU A 341 10.83 -15.96 -7.89
N SER A 342 10.54 -16.05 -6.60
CA SER A 342 11.00 -17.21 -5.83
C SER A 342 10.35 -18.50 -6.32
N GLU A 343 11.05 -19.62 -6.22
CA GLU A 343 10.49 -20.91 -6.60
C GLU A 343 9.19 -21.25 -5.81
N PRO A 344 9.13 -21.06 -4.47
CA PRO A 344 7.90 -21.32 -3.73
C PRO A 344 6.72 -20.45 -4.19
N PHE A 345 6.97 -19.16 -4.47
CA PHE A 345 5.91 -18.26 -4.92
C PHE A 345 5.44 -18.59 -6.34
N PHE A 346 6.37 -18.95 -7.23
CA PHE A 346 6.06 -19.39 -8.58
C PHE A 346 5.20 -20.65 -8.60
N LYS A 347 5.54 -21.66 -7.77
CA LYS A 347 4.71 -22.87 -7.59
C LYS A 347 3.30 -22.53 -7.10
N GLU A 348 3.19 -21.70 -6.06
CA GLU A 348 1.87 -21.24 -5.55
C GLU A 348 1.02 -20.57 -6.64
N CYS A 349 1.63 -19.74 -7.50
CA CYS A 349 0.93 -19.07 -8.60
C CYS A 349 0.41 -20.03 -9.69
N ILE A 350 1.03 -21.20 -9.84
CA ILE A 350 0.64 -22.22 -10.82
C ILE A 350 -0.35 -23.22 -10.22
N GLU A 351 -0.06 -23.72 -9.02
CA GLU A 351 -0.80 -24.82 -8.39
C GLU A 351 -2.09 -24.34 -7.68
N HIS A 352 -2.09 -23.10 -7.17
CA HIS A 352 -3.16 -22.57 -6.33
C HIS A 352 -3.70 -21.24 -6.85
N VAL A 353 -4.00 -21.25 -8.15
CA VAL A 353 -4.47 -20.09 -8.90
C VAL A 353 -5.97 -19.84 -8.73
N LEU A 354 -6.33 -18.59 -8.45
CA LEU A 354 -7.70 -18.10 -8.36
C LEU A 354 -8.06 -17.25 -9.57
N PRO A 355 -9.01 -17.68 -10.43
CA PRO A 355 -9.46 -16.87 -11.56
C PRO A 355 -10.46 -15.78 -11.12
N PHE A 356 -10.37 -14.60 -11.73
CA PHE A 356 -11.35 -13.52 -11.59
C PHE A 356 -11.41 -12.65 -12.85
N ASP A 357 -12.44 -11.82 -12.95
CA ASP A 357 -12.57 -10.83 -14.02
C ASP A 357 -11.74 -9.57 -13.72
N MET A 358 -10.83 -9.22 -14.62
CA MET A 358 -10.02 -8.00 -14.56
C MET A 358 -10.86 -6.72 -14.64
N ARG A 359 -12.02 -6.76 -15.32
CA ARG A 359 -12.97 -5.64 -15.35
C ARG A 359 -13.53 -5.36 -13.97
N ALA A 360 -13.84 -6.41 -13.20
CA ALA A 360 -14.26 -6.29 -11.81
C ALA A 360 -13.17 -5.67 -10.93
N VAL A 361 -11.92 -6.11 -11.10
CA VAL A 361 -10.76 -5.54 -10.39
C VAL A 361 -10.60 -4.06 -10.71
N ARG A 362 -10.71 -3.68 -11.99
CA ARG A 362 -10.68 -2.27 -12.41
C ARG A 362 -11.80 -1.48 -11.73
N GLY A 363 -13.06 -1.92 -11.80
CA GLY A 363 -14.19 -1.22 -11.18
C GLY A 363 -14.08 -1.08 -9.65
N LEU A 364 -13.42 -2.01 -8.98
CA LEU A 364 -13.26 -2.03 -7.51
C LEU A 364 -11.95 -1.40 -7.01
N ARG A 365 -11.03 -1.00 -7.89
CA ARG A 365 -9.68 -0.52 -7.54
C ARG A 365 -9.64 0.68 -6.58
N GLN A 366 -10.74 1.43 -6.49
CA GLN A 366 -10.84 2.59 -5.61
C GLN A 366 -10.81 2.23 -4.11
N SER A 367 -11.00 0.94 -3.77
CA SER A 367 -11.01 0.46 -2.39
C SER A 367 -10.25 -0.86 -2.24
N PRO A 368 -9.15 -0.91 -1.46
CA PRO A 368 -8.42 -2.15 -1.24
C PRO A 368 -9.26 -3.19 -0.50
N LEU A 369 -10.15 -2.74 0.40
CA LEU A 369 -11.10 -3.62 1.08
C LEU A 369 -12.11 -4.22 0.10
N ALA A 370 -12.58 -3.47 -0.90
CA ALA A 370 -13.52 -3.99 -1.90
C ALA A 370 -12.87 -5.06 -2.79
N LEU A 371 -11.61 -4.84 -3.21
CA LEU A 371 -10.84 -5.86 -3.95
C LEU A 371 -10.70 -7.14 -3.14
N ASP A 372 -10.30 -7.02 -1.87
CA ASP A 372 -10.11 -8.19 -1.02
C ASP A 372 -11.43 -8.94 -0.78
N ILE A 373 -12.54 -8.22 -0.55
CA ILE A 373 -13.87 -8.83 -0.40
C ILE A 373 -14.24 -9.58 -1.69
N TYR A 374 -14.02 -8.99 -2.86
CA TYR A 374 -14.34 -9.62 -4.14
C TYR A 374 -13.55 -10.91 -4.37
N VAL A 375 -12.23 -10.87 -4.19
CA VAL A 375 -11.36 -12.05 -4.36
C VAL A 375 -11.72 -13.13 -3.35
N TRP A 376 -11.91 -12.76 -2.08
CA TRP A 376 -12.31 -13.68 -1.03
C TRP A 376 -13.70 -14.29 -1.29
N LEU A 377 -14.68 -13.49 -1.71
CA LEU A 377 -16.04 -13.95 -1.95
C LEU A 377 -16.07 -14.92 -3.12
N THR A 378 -15.36 -14.61 -4.21
CA THR A 378 -15.21 -15.48 -5.37
C THR A 378 -14.57 -16.81 -4.98
N TYR A 379 -13.49 -16.76 -4.19
CA TYR A 379 -12.85 -17.96 -3.68
C TYR A 379 -13.78 -18.76 -2.75
N ARG A 380 -14.45 -18.12 -1.80
CA ARG A 380 -15.33 -18.75 -0.82
C ARG A 380 -16.50 -19.47 -1.49
N MET A 381 -17.11 -18.84 -2.50
CA MET A 381 -18.23 -19.42 -3.26
C MET A 381 -17.82 -20.65 -4.08
N SER A 382 -16.54 -20.83 -4.41
CA SER A 382 -16.08 -22.00 -5.17
C SER A 382 -16.20 -23.34 -4.40
N TYR A 383 -16.21 -23.31 -3.06
CA TYR A 383 -16.28 -24.51 -2.22
C TYR A 383 -17.39 -24.48 -1.14
N LEU A 384 -18.16 -23.39 -1.06
CA LEU A 384 -19.24 -23.26 -0.09
C LEU A 384 -20.41 -24.18 -0.47
N SER A 385 -20.55 -25.30 0.25
CA SER A 385 -21.62 -26.28 0.00
C SER A 385 -22.87 -26.09 0.85
N LYS A 386 -22.74 -25.40 2.00
CA LYS A 386 -23.83 -25.21 2.96
C LYS A 386 -23.90 -23.77 3.43
N ARG A 387 -25.10 -23.35 3.85
CA ARG A 387 -25.31 -22.06 4.51
C ARG A 387 -24.36 -21.93 5.70
N THR A 388 -23.57 -20.87 5.70
CA THR A 388 -22.53 -20.63 6.71
C THR A 388 -22.62 -19.20 7.21
N THR A 389 -22.55 -19.01 8.53
CA THR A 389 -22.45 -17.69 9.16
C THR A 389 -21.02 -17.48 9.61
N ILE A 390 -20.37 -16.42 9.12
CA ILE A 390 -19.01 -16.07 9.51
C ILE A 390 -19.06 -14.93 10.52
N PRO A 391 -18.56 -15.12 11.75
CA PRO A 391 -18.60 -14.09 12.78
C PRO A 391 -17.91 -12.80 12.35
N TRP A 392 -18.47 -11.65 12.73
CA TRP A 392 -17.88 -10.34 12.41
C TRP A 392 -16.46 -10.19 12.98
N VAL A 393 -16.18 -10.78 14.14
CA VAL A 393 -14.85 -10.81 14.75
C VAL A 393 -13.83 -11.56 13.88
N ALA A 394 -14.25 -12.69 13.27
CA ALA A 394 -13.39 -13.46 12.37
C ALA A 394 -13.10 -12.68 11.08
N LEU A 395 -14.11 -12.04 10.50
CA LEU A 395 -13.93 -11.14 9.35
C LEU A 395 -13.03 -9.94 9.69
N ALA A 396 -13.14 -9.38 10.89
CA ALA A 396 -12.27 -8.30 11.34
C ALA A 396 -10.82 -8.77 11.52
N GLY A 397 -10.59 -9.99 11.98
CA GLY A 397 -9.25 -10.61 12.00
C GLY A 397 -8.65 -10.71 10.61
N GLN A 398 -9.45 -11.14 9.64
CA GLN A 398 -9.03 -11.35 8.25
C GLN A 398 -8.80 -10.04 7.48
N PHE A 399 -9.76 -9.11 7.54
CA PHE A 399 -9.80 -7.88 6.71
C PHE A 399 -9.55 -6.59 7.50
N GLY A 400 -9.77 -6.58 8.82
CA GLY A 400 -9.80 -5.36 9.63
C GLY A 400 -8.43 -4.75 9.89
N SER A 401 -7.72 -4.34 8.85
CA SER A 401 -6.46 -3.60 9.00
C SER A 401 -6.71 -2.15 9.40
N GLY A 402 -6.27 -1.80 10.62
CA GLY A 402 -6.41 -0.45 11.18
C GLY A 402 -7.68 -0.17 11.97
N TYR A 403 -8.51 -1.18 12.25
CA TYR A 403 -9.61 -1.05 13.22
C TYR A 403 -9.16 -1.57 14.58
N ALA A 404 -9.51 -0.85 15.65
CA ALA A 404 -9.26 -1.31 17.00
C ALA A 404 -10.09 -2.58 17.29
N MET A 405 -9.52 -3.55 18.02
CA MET A 405 -10.25 -4.73 18.49
C MET A 405 -11.12 -4.42 19.72
N THR A 406 -11.85 -3.30 19.64
CA THR A 406 -12.86 -2.87 20.60
C THR A 406 -14.24 -3.05 19.98
N GLU A 407 -15.29 -3.03 20.80
CA GLU A 407 -16.67 -3.11 20.27
C GLU A 407 -16.97 -2.03 19.24
N GLN A 408 -16.51 -0.80 19.49
CA GLN A 408 -16.69 0.31 18.56
C GLN A 408 -15.91 0.09 17.26
N GLY A 409 -14.66 -0.38 17.35
CA GLY A 409 -13.86 -0.69 16.17
C GLY A 409 -14.45 -1.83 15.33
N LEU A 410 -15.08 -2.82 15.98
CA LEU A 410 -15.81 -3.88 15.29
C LEU A 410 -17.07 -3.36 14.57
N ARG A 411 -17.82 -2.42 15.18
CA ARG A 411 -18.97 -1.76 14.54
C ARG A 411 -18.54 -0.93 13.33
N ASP A 412 -17.43 -0.18 13.46
CA ASP A 412 -16.89 0.62 12.36
C ASP A 412 -16.36 -0.26 11.22
N PHE A 413 -15.71 -1.38 11.55
CA PHE A 413 -15.34 -2.40 10.58
C PHE A 413 -16.57 -2.98 9.87
N LYS A 414 -17.59 -3.43 10.62
CA LYS A 414 -18.83 -3.97 10.03
C LYS A 414 -19.46 -2.95 9.07
N ARG A 415 -19.56 -1.67 9.47
CA ARG A 415 -20.09 -0.59 8.62
C ARG A 415 -19.27 -0.42 7.34
N ALA A 416 -17.94 -0.40 7.44
CA ALA A 416 -17.07 -0.27 6.27
C ALA A 416 -17.15 -1.49 5.35
N PHE A 417 -17.14 -2.71 5.92
CA PHE A 417 -17.25 -3.96 5.20
C PHE A 417 -18.56 -4.04 4.41
N LEU A 418 -19.70 -3.77 5.06
CA LEU A 418 -21.01 -3.80 4.41
C LEU A 418 -21.12 -2.75 3.30
N ARG A 419 -20.53 -1.56 3.49
CA ARG A 419 -20.48 -0.53 2.44
C ARG A 419 -19.71 -1.02 1.21
N GLU A 420 -18.51 -1.58 1.39
CA GLU A 420 -17.73 -2.08 0.27
C GLU A 420 -18.34 -3.34 -0.35
N LEU A 421 -18.95 -4.21 0.46
CA LEU A 421 -19.68 -5.39 -0.01
C LEU A 421 -20.81 -5.02 -0.98
N LYS A 422 -21.54 -3.91 -0.72
CA LYS A 422 -22.56 -3.42 -1.67
C LYS A 422 -21.97 -3.14 -3.06
N HIS A 423 -20.78 -2.52 -3.13
CA HIS A 423 -20.11 -2.30 -4.42
C HIS A 423 -19.71 -3.62 -5.09
N VAL A 424 -19.23 -4.59 -4.32
CA VAL A 424 -18.90 -5.93 -4.84
C VAL A 424 -20.14 -6.64 -5.37
N LEU A 425 -21.29 -6.51 -4.71
CA LEU A 425 -22.55 -7.13 -5.14
C LEU A 425 -23.16 -6.48 -6.40
N VAL A 426 -22.76 -5.25 -6.77
CA VAL A 426 -23.09 -4.70 -8.10
C VAL A 426 -22.41 -5.52 -9.19
N ILE A 427 -21.13 -5.82 -9.00
CA ILE A 427 -20.34 -6.52 -9.99
C ILE A 427 -20.61 -8.03 -9.97
N TYR A 428 -20.83 -8.60 -8.78
CA TYR A 428 -21.10 -10.02 -8.58
C TYR A 428 -22.50 -10.23 -7.96
N PRO A 429 -23.58 -9.99 -8.74
CA PRO A 429 -24.95 -10.01 -8.23
C PRO A 429 -25.45 -11.41 -7.84
N GLN A 430 -24.84 -12.47 -8.38
CA GLN A 430 -25.22 -13.85 -8.07
C GLN A 430 -24.81 -14.29 -6.65
N ALA A 431 -23.91 -13.55 -5.98
CA ALA A 431 -23.46 -13.88 -4.64
C ALA A 431 -24.57 -13.64 -3.60
N LYS A 432 -25.14 -14.73 -3.07
CA LYS A 432 -26.20 -14.65 -2.06
C LYS A 432 -25.62 -14.50 -0.66
N VAL A 433 -25.67 -13.28 -0.13
CA VAL A 433 -25.21 -12.93 1.21
C VAL A 433 -26.26 -12.10 1.98
N SER A 434 -26.23 -12.16 3.30
CA SER A 434 -27.14 -11.39 4.17
C SER A 434 -26.43 -10.87 5.41
N ASP A 435 -26.83 -9.69 5.87
CA ASP A 435 -26.35 -9.15 7.14
C ASP A 435 -27.05 -9.87 8.29
N GLY A 436 -26.29 -10.62 9.08
CA GLY A 436 -26.76 -11.25 10.32
C GLY A 436 -26.24 -10.50 11.55
N VAL A 437 -26.97 -10.63 12.65
CA VAL A 437 -26.59 -10.02 13.95
C VAL A 437 -25.20 -10.47 14.38
N ASN A 438 -24.94 -11.78 14.31
CA ASN A 438 -23.70 -12.39 14.81
C ASN A 438 -22.60 -12.51 13.75
N GLY A 439 -22.90 -12.23 12.47
CA GLY A 439 -21.95 -12.44 11.38
C GLY A 439 -22.56 -12.24 10.00
N LEU A 440 -21.72 -12.30 8.98
CA LEU A 440 -22.16 -12.33 7.59
C LEU A 440 -22.70 -13.73 7.25
N VAL A 441 -23.95 -13.83 6.82
CA VAL A 441 -24.57 -15.08 6.39
C VAL A 441 -24.32 -15.27 4.91
N MET A 442 -23.79 -16.43 4.52
CA MET A 442 -23.51 -16.78 3.14
C MET A 442 -24.31 -18.01 2.73
N TYR A 443 -24.87 -17.96 1.52
CA TYR A 443 -25.57 -19.09 0.91
C TYR A 443 -24.77 -19.63 -0.28
N PRO A 444 -24.76 -20.95 -0.52
CA PRO A 444 -24.15 -21.54 -1.71
C PRO A 444 -24.62 -20.82 -2.97
N SER A 445 -23.66 -20.30 -3.74
CA SER A 445 -23.88 -19.52 -4.96
C SER A 445 -22.79 -19.87 -5.97
N PRO A 446 -23.03 -19.76 -7.30
CA PRO A 446 -21.99 -19.97 -8.30
C PRO A 446 -20.86 -18.95 -8.12
N PRO A 447 -19.56 -19.32 -8.23
CA PRO A 447 -18.46 -18.36 -8.20
C PRO A 447 -18.56 -17.38 -9.36
N HIS A 448 -18.07 -16.14 -9.18
CA HIS A 448 -18.14 -15.11 -10.23
C HIS A 448 -17.42 -15.54 -11.51
N VAL A 449 -16.29 -16.21 -11.36
CA VAL A 449 -15.57 -16.86 -12.45
C VAL A 449 -15.37 -18.33 -12.11
N ALA A 450 -15.70 -19.20 -13.06
CA ALA A 450 -15.64 -20.65 -12.84
C ALA A 450 -14.19 -21.14 -12.71
N TYR A 451 -13.96 -22.06 -11.77
CA TYR A 451 -12.66 -22.65 -11.47
C TYR A 451 -12.19 -23.71 -12.49
N LYS A 452 -12.82 -23.81 -13.67
CA LYS A 452 -12.52 -24.87 -14.65
C LYS A 452 -11.10 -24.70 -15.21
N SER A 453 -10.40 -25.83 -15.33
CA SER A 453 -9.00 -25.98 -15.74
C SER A 453 -8.54 -24.95 -16.78
N THR A 454 -7.49 -24.22 -16.42
CA THR A 454 -6.77 -23.20 -17.17
C THR A 454 -6.83 -23.39 -18.70
N PRO A 455 -7.63 -22.62 -19.44
CA PRO A 455 -7.27 -22.30 -20.80
C PRO A 455 -6.17 -21.25 -20.76
N ILE A 456 -5.04 -21.54 -21.42
CA ILE A 456 -4.05 -20.53 -21.79
C ILE A 456 -4.83 -19.44 -22.54
N GLN A 457 -4.95 -18.24 -21.95
CA GLN A 457 -5.44 -17.10 -22.71
C GLN A 457 -4.50 -16.93 -23.90
N LYS A 458 -5.06 -16.66 -25.10
CA LYS A 458 -4.23 -15.98 -26.11
C LYS A 458 -3.71 -14.74 -25.39
N GLY A 459 -2.39 -14.62 -25.26
CA GLY A 459 -1.78 -13.46 -24.64
C GLY A 459 -2.44 -12.20 -25.19
N LEU A 460 -2.55 -11.15 -24.37
CA LEU A 460 -2.93 -9.83 -24.84
C LEU A 460 -2.21 -9.61 -26.17
N GLY A 461 -2.98 -9.52 -27.26
CA GLY A 461 -2.43 -9.53 -28.60
C GLY A 461 -1.48 -8.35 -28.73
N PHE A 462 -0.19 -8.66 -28.71
CA PHE A 462 0.88 -7.76 -29.10
C PHE A 462 1.54 -8.37 -30.32
#